data_AF-A0A538NHY3-F1
#
_entry.id   AF-A0A538NHY3-F1
#
_cell.length_a   1.000
_cell.length_b   1.000
_cell.length_c   1.000
_cell.angle_alpha   90.00
_cell.angle_beta   90.00
_cell.angle_gamma   90.00
#
_symmetry.space_group_name_H-M   'P 1'
#
loop_
_entity.id
_entity.type
_entity.pdbx_description
1 polymer ?
#
loop_
_entity_poly.entity_id
_entity_poly.type
_entity_poly.pdbx_seq_one_letter_code
_entity_poly.pdbx_strand_id
1 'polypeptide(L)'
;GDTSRAAEAVAAALRFYDKALVIGQPTAGRAVEYSDLSLPSGKILRVAVAEMISPEGRSLFPDGVKPDLPVEMRMTDKRQIFQLSGEKGMGPFVYETGRPHMNEAALLAGTNPEVEAAEAAQQRRGRAPEKPPAHDPVLQRALDVVTSLEIYQKR
;
A
#
# COMPACT_ATOMS: atom_id res chain seq x y z
N GLY A 1 -9.22 2.72 -4.13
CA GLY A 1 -7.93 3.35 -3.79
C GLY A 1 -7.82 4.70 -4.47
N ASP A 2 -6.79 5.51 -4.16
CA ASP A 2 -6.63 6.88 -4.70
C ASP A 2 -6.04 6.92 -6.12
N THR A 3 -5.42 5.84 -6.58
CA THR A 3 -4.91 5.70 -7.94
C THR A 3 -6.05 5.83 -8.94
N SER A 4 -6.00 6.82 -9.84
CA SER A 4 -7.09 7.13 -10.76
C SER A 4 -6.59 7.62 -12.12
N ARG A 5 -7.47 7.56 -13.14
CA ARG A 5 -7.25 8.12 -14.48
C ARG A 5 -6.01 7.53 -15.15
N ALA A 6 -5.08 8.37 -15.62
CA ALA A 6 -3.87 7.95 -16.30
C ALA A 6 -3.04 6.95 -15.48
N ALA A 7 -3.05 7.05 -14.14
CA ALA A 7 -2.33 6.11 -13.29
C ALA A 7 -2.92 4.69 -13.35
N GLU A 8 -4.23 4.54 -13.59
CA GLU A 8 -4.88 3.24 -13.78
C GLU A 8 -4.50 2.64 -15.14
N ALA A 9 -4.43 3.47 -16.18
CA ALA A 9 -3.94 3.07 -17.49
C ALA A 9 -2.49 2.56 -17.41
N VAL A 10 -1.63 3.28 -16.70
CA VAL A 10 -0.23 2.87 -16.48
C VAL A 10 -0.16 1.54 -15.73
N ALA A 11 -0.91 1.38 -14.64
CA ALA A 11 -0.94 0.13 -13.89
C ALA A 11 -1.42 -1.05 -14.76
N ALA A 12 -2.48 -0.86 -15.55
CA ALA A 12 -2.98 -1.89 -16.46
C ALA A 12 -1.97 -2.25 -17.56
N ALA A 13 -1.27 -1.25 -18.12
CA ALA A 13 -0.26 -1.47 -19.15
C ALA A 13 0.95 -2.25 -18.60
N LEU A 14 1.50 -1.85 -17.45
CA LEU A 14 2.62 -2.55 -16.81
C LEU A 14 2.26 -3.99 -16.45
N ARG A 15 1.06 -4.20 -15.91
CA ARG A 15 0.56 -5.55 -15.58
C ARG A 15 0.48 -6.45 -16.81
N PHE A 16 0.02 -5.92 -17.94
CA PHE A 16 -0.16 -6.71 -19.16
C PHE A 16 1.14 -6.93 -19.95
N TYR A 17 1.88 -5.86 -20.23
CA TYR A 17 3.06 -5.92 -21.11
C TYR A 17 4.31 -6.44 -20.41
N ASP A 18 4.60 -5.91 -19.22
CA ASP A 18 5.82 -6.25 -18.47
C ASP A 18 5.61 -7.41 -17.49
N LYS A 19 4.39 -7.98 -17.49
CA LYS A 19 3.96 -9.00 -16.52
C LYS A 19 4.24 -8.57 -15.08
N ALA A 20 4.13 -7.26 -14.83
CA ALA A 20 4.39 -6.69 -13.53
C ALA A 20 3.29 -7.09 -12.53
N LEU A 21 3.69 -7.36 -11.29
CA LEU A 21 2.75 -7.68 -10.22
C LEU A 21 2.16 -6.39 -9.63
N VAL A 22 0.84 -6.28 -9.58
CA VAL A 22 0.15 -5.13 -8.95
C VAL A 22 -0.20 -5.49 -7.50
N ILE A 23 0.33 -4.72 -6.55
CA ILE A 23 0.16 -4.96 -5.10
C ILE A 23 -0.51 -3.76 -4.45
N GLY A 24 -1.43 -4.00 -3.53
CA GLY A 24 -2.10 -2.94 -2.76
C GLY A 24 -3.62 -3.06 -2.82
N GLN A 25 -4.32 -1.95 -3.02
CA GLN A 25 -5.79 -1.91 -3.05
C GLN A 25 -6.31 -1.68 -4.47
N PRO A 26 -7.56 -2.07 -4.78
CA PRO A 26 -8.22 -1.70 -6.03
C PRO A 26 -8.12 -0.20 -6.31
N THR A 27 -7.94 0.17 -7.58
CA THR A 27 -7.86 1.58 -7.98
C THR A 27 -9.24 2.27 -7.91
N ALA A 28 -9.36 3.52 -8.34
CA ALA A 28 -10.58 4.31 -8.18
C ALA A 28 -11.68 3.97 -9.21
N GLY A 29 -11.33 3.36 -10.34
CA GLY A 29 -12.24 3.09 -11.44
C GLY A 29 -12.71 4.37 -12.14
N ARG A 30 -11.82 5.36 -12.28
CA ARG A 30 -12.14 6.69 -12.85
C ARG A 30 -11.32 6.97 -14.11
N ALA A 31 -10.93 5.93 -14.82
CA ALA A 31 -10.22 6.00 -16.08
C ALA A 31 -11.16 6.31 -17.25
N VAL A 32 -11.81 7.47 -17.17
CA VAL A 32 -12.70 8.02 -18.19
C VAL A 32 -12.36 9.49 -18.46
N GLU A 33 -12.61 9.92 -19.69
CA GLU A 33 -12.58 11.32 -20.06
C GLU A 33 -13.92 11.96 -19.76
N TYR A 34 -13.89 13.13 -19.11
CA TYR A 34 -15.09 13.90 -18.79
C TYR A 34 -15.17 15.14 -19.67
N SER A 35 -16.35 15.41 -20.21
CA SER A 35 -16.70 16.66 -20.87
C SER A 35 -17.69 17.45 -20.03
N ASP A 36 -17.51 18.76 -19.97
CA ASP A 36 -18.36 19.69 -19.25
C ASP A 36 -19.30 20.40 -20.23
N LEU A 37 -20.60 20.17 -20.08
CA LEU A 37 -21.65 20.75 -20.90
C LEU A 37 -22.39 21.83 -20.10
N SER A 38 -22.30 23.08 -20.57
CA SER A 38 -23.01 24.21 -19.96
C SER A 38 -24.51 24.12 -20.24
N LEU A 39 -25.32 24.18 -19.20
CA LEU A 39 -26.78 24.19 -19.30
C LEU A 39 -27.32 25.64 -19.35
N PRO A 40 -28.48 25.88 -19.99
CA PRO A 40 -29.10 27.21 -20.03
C PRO A 40 -29.40 27.82 -18.66
N SER A 41 -29.49 26.99 -17.61
CA SER A 41 -29.68 27.40 -16.22
C SER A 41 -28.40 27.93 -15.54
N GLY A 42 -27.26 27.96 -16.24
CA GLY A 42 -25.94 28.33 -15.69
C GLY A 42 -25.23 27.21 -14.93
N LYS A 43 -25.82 26.00 -14.88
CA LYS A 43 -25.20 24.80 -14.28
C LYS A 43 -24.29 24.10 -15.29
N ILE A 44 -23.33 23.33 -14.79
CA ILE A 44 -22.43 22.50 -15.61
C ILE A 44 -22.82 21.03 -15.43
N LEU A 45 -23.08 20.33 -16.54
CA LEU A 45 -23.27 18.89 -16.57
C LEU A 45 -21.95 18.22 -16.96
N ARG A 46 -21.37 17.44 -16.06
CA ARG A 46 -20.16 16.65 -16.33
C ARG A 46 -20.53 15.25 -16.79
N VAL A 47 -20.15 14.89 -18.01
CA VAL A 47 -20.50 13.59 -18.63
C VAL A 47 -19.22 12.83 -18.99
N ALA A 48 -19.18 11.54 -18.72
CA ALA A 48 -18.11 10.68 -19.22
C ALA A 48 -18.32 10.44 -20.72
N VAL A 49 -17.37 10.88 -21.55
CA VAL A 49 -17.48 10.84 -23.02
C VAL A 49 -16.60 9.76 -23.66
N ALA A 50 -15.59 9.29 -22.93
CA ALA A 50 -14.75 8.18 -23.36
C ALA A 50 -14.29 7.37 -22.14
N GLU A 51 -14.05 6.09 -22.35
CA GLU A 51 -13.51 5.18 -21.34
C GLU A 51 -12.16 4.61 -21.77
N MET A 52 -11.29 4.38 -20.80
CA MET A 52 -10.02 3.71 -21.03
C MET A 52 -10.23 2.21 -21.11
N ILE A 53 -9.83 1.62 -22.23
CA ILE A 53 -9.81 0.18 -22.43
C ILE A 53 -8.41 -0.35 -22.10
N SER A 54 -8.35 -1.39 -21.27
CA SER A 54 -7.11 -2.10 -20.96
C SER A 54 -6.57 -2.81 -22.21
N PRO A 55 -5.27 -3.15 -22.27
CA PRO A 55 -4.72 -3.97 -23.36
C PRO A 55 -5.41 -5.33 -23.55
N GLU A 56 -6.13 -5.82 -22.54
CA GLU A 56 -6.94 -7.05 -22.58
C GLU A 56 -8.32 -6.84 -23.23
N GLY A 57 -8.65 -5.63 -23.66
CA GLY A 57 -9.96 -5.29 -24.24
C GLY A 57 -11.07 -5.07 -23.21
N ARG A 58 -10.74 -4.88 -21.92
CA ARG A 58 -11.73 -4.63 -20.84
C ARG A 58 -11.76 -3.15 -20.46
N SER A 59 -12.93 -2.59 -20.22
CA SER A 59 -13.03 -1.23 -19.67
C SER A 59 -12.46 -1.18 -18.25
N LEU A 60 -11.68 -0.14 -17.96
CA LEU A 60 -11.21 0.17 -16.61
C LEU A 60 -12.26 0.94 -15.78
N PHE A 61 -13.39 1.31 -16.39
CA PHE A 61 -14.49 1.97 -15.72
C PHE A 61 -15.70 1.02 -15.63
N PRO A 62 -16.44 1.01 -14.50
CA PRO A 62 -16.20 1.73 -13.24
C PRO A 62 -15.32 0.97 -12.24
N ASP A 63 -14.81 -0.22 -12.61
CA ASP A 63 -14.24 -1.17 -11.65
C ASP A 63 -12.76 -0.90 -11.30
N GLY A 64 -12.02 -0.21 -12.17
CA GLY A 64 -10.59 0.02 -12.03
C GLY A 64 -9.73 -1.22 -12.26
N VAL A 65 -8.49 -1.15 -11.82
CA VAL A 65 -7.52 -2.25 -11.82
C VAL A 65 -7.57 -2.95 -10.47
N LYS A 66 -7.79 -4.28 -10.51
CA LYS A 66 -7.70 -5.14 -9.32
C LYS A 66 -6.24 -5.54 -9.09
N PRO A 67 -5.74 -5.44 -7.85
CA PRO A 67 -4.39 -5.90 -7.53
C PRO A 67 -4.32 -7.42 -7.60
N ASP A 68 -3.17 -7.94 -8.04
CA ASP A 68 -2.86 -9.37 -8.00
C ASP A 68 -2.62 -9.84 -6.56
N LEU A 69 -2.07 -8.95 -5.73
CA LEU A 69 -1.87 -9.19 -4.31
C LEU A 69 -2.55 -8.08 -3.49
N PRO A 70 -3.77 -8.33 -2.97
CA PRO A 70 -4.49 -7.35 -2.19
C PRO A 70 -3.81 -7.13 -0.83
N VAL A 71 -3.49 -5.89 -0.53
CA VAL A 71 -2.94 -5.45 0.75
C VAL A 71 -3.64 -4.15 1.16
N GLU A 72 -4.25 -4.15 2.33
CA GLU A 72 -4.95 -2.99 2.83
C GLU A 72 -4.01 -2.02 3.53
N MET A 73 -4.19 -0.74 3.26
CA MET A 73 -3.49 0.35 3.93
C MET A 73 -4.41 1.54 4.05
N ARG A 74 -4.43 2.18 5.22
CA ARG A 74 -5.24 3.39 5.41
C ARG A 74 -4.61 4.55 4.68
N MET A 75 -5.44 5.35 4.01
CA MET A 75 -4.97 6.54 3.28
C MET A 75 -4.29 7.57 4.18
N THR A 76 -4.69 7.66 5.46
CA THR A 76 -4.02 8.52 6.45
C THR A 76 -2.59 8.09 6.71
N ASP A 77 -2.37 6.78 6.84
CA ASP A 77 -1.05 6.22 7.12
C ASP A 77 -0.16 6.31 5.87
N LYS A 78 -0.73 6.05 4.68
CA LYS A 78 -0.02 6.25 3.40
C LYS A 78 0.47 7.69 3.21
N ARG A 79 -0.38 8.68 3.51
CA ARG A 79 0.01 10.10 3.45
C ARG A 79 1.06 10.44 4.50
N GLN A 80 0.91 9.96 5.73
CA GLN A 80 1.88 10.19 6.80
C GLN A 80 3.25 9.64 6.43
N ILE A 81 3.32 8.41 5.89
CA ILE A 81 4.57 7.78 5.45
C ILE A 81 5.19 8.55 4.30
N PHE A 82 4.41 8.94 3.29
CA PHE A 82 4.91 9.73 2.17
C PHE A 82 5.57 11.04 2.62
N GLN A 83 4.98 11.75 3.57
CA GLN A 83 5.58 12.97 4.13
C GLN A 83 6.89 12.70 4.87
N LEU A 84 6.90 11.69 5.76
CA LEU A 84 8.09 11.36 6.54
C LEU A 84 9.23 10.75 5.70
N SER A 85 8.89 10.11 4.58
CA SER A 85 9.86 9.50 3.67
C SER A 85 10.76 10.50 2.96
N GLY A 86 10.32 11.76 2.82
CA GLY A 86 11.13 12.81 2.20
C GLY A 86 12.41 13.11 2.97
N GLU A 87 12.38 12.97 4.30
CA GLU A 87 13.53 13.24 5.18
C GLU A 87 14.29 11.96 5.55
N LYS A 88 13.56 10.89 5.87
CA LYS A 88 14.13 9.67 6.47
C LYS A 88 14.35 8.53 5.47
N GLY A 89 13.93 8.72 4.21
CA GLY A 89 13.82 7.66 3.22
C GLY A 89 12.73 6.64 3.56
N MET A 90 12.57 5.61 2.72
CA MET A 90 11.55 4.57 2.94
C MET A 90 11.97 3.51 3.96
N GLY A 91 13.27 3.26 4.14
CA GLY A 91 13.81 2.16 4.95
C GLY A 91 13.14 1.97 6.32
N PRO A 92 12.93 3.03 7.13
CA PRO A 92 12.29 2.92 8.45
C PRO A 92 10.84 2.44 8.44
N PHE A 93 10.15 2.50 7.29
CA PHE A 93 8.73 2.17 7.15
C PHE A 93 8.49 0.78 6.56
N VAL A 94 9.50 0.17 5.91
CA VAL A 94 9.35 -1.10 5.17
C VAL A 94 9.53 -2.32 6.05
N TYR A 95 10.42 -2.26 7.03
CA TYR A 95 10.73 -3.42 7.86
C TYR A 95 9.83 -3.47 9.08
N GLU A 96 9.12 -4.58 9.26
CA GLU A 96 8.49 -4.90 10.52
C GLU A 96 9.59 -5.05 11.58
N THR A 97 9.59 -4.18 12.58
CA THR A 97 10.44 -4.39 13.76
C THR A 97 9.89 -5.62 14.48
N GLY A 98 10.59 -6.75 14.31
CA GLY A 98 10.22 -8.01 14.94
C GLY A 98 9.99 -7.81 16.44
N ARG A 99 8.96 -8.47 16.97
CA ARG A 99 8.71 -8.44 18.42
C ARG A 99 9.96 -8.93 19.14
N PRO A 100 10.37 -8.29 20.25
CA PRO A 100 11.43 -8.83 21.09
C PRO A 100 11.05 -10.25 21.50
N HIS A 101 11.91 -11.20 21.17
CA HIS A 101 11.74 -12.61 21.48
C HIS A 101 13.03 -13.14 22.08
N MET A 102 12.94 -14.24 22.83
CA MET A 102 14.10 -14.82 23.48
C MET A 102 15.07 -15.35 22.41
N ASN A 103 16.30 -14.82 22.41
CA ASN A 103 17.39 -15.21 21.51
C ASN A 103 18.67 -15.51 22.30
N GLU A 104 19.71 -16.02 21.62
CA GLU A 104 20.98 -16.40 22.27
C GLU A 104 21.65 -15.23 23.01
N ALA A 105 21.55 -14.02 22.48
CA ALA A 105 22.07 -12.82 23.13
C ALA A 105 21.31 -12.50 24.43
N ALA A 106 19.99 -12.61 24.44
CA ALA A 106 19.16 -12.43 25.62
C ALA A 106 19.45 -13.49 26.69
N LEU A 107 19.63 -14.75 26.28
CA LEU A 107 20.02 -15.85 27.17
C LEU A 107 21.37 -15.60 27.85
N LEU A 108 22.38 -15.15 27.09
CA LEU A 108 23.70 -14.81 27.64
C LEU A 108 23.66 -13.58 28.55
N ALA A 109 22.83 -12.60 28.21
CA ALA A 109 22.64 -11.40 29.02
C ALA A 109 21.78 -11.66 30.29
N GLY A 110 21.16 -12.84 30.41
CA GLY A 110 20.22 -13.16 31.48
C GLY A 110 18.95 -12.31 31.45
N THR A 111 18.61 -11.72 30.31
CA THR A 111 17.41 -10.91 30.12
C THR A 111 16.29 -11.72 29.47
N ASN A 112 15.03 -11.41 29.80
CA ASN A 112 13.88 -12.01 29.14
C ASN A 112 13.04 -10.94 28.44
N PRO A 113 13.34 -10.64 27.17
CA PRO A 113 12.70 -9.55 26.43
C PRO A 113 11.19 -9.76 26.25
N GLU A 114 10.70 -11.00 26.30
CA GLU A 114 9.26 -11.30 26.19
C GLU A 114 8.51 -10.93 27.48
N VAL A 115 9.11 -11.23 28.64
CA VAL A 115 8.56 -10.88 29.96
C VAL A 115 8.62 -9.37 30.17
N GLU A 116 9.75 -8.73 29.85
CA GLU A 116 9.90 -7.28 29.93
C GLU A 116 8.89 -6.54 29.03
N ALA A 117 8.69 -7.03 27.79
CA ALA A 117 7.69 -6.48 26.89
C ALA A 117 6.26 -6.67 27.42
N ALA A 118 5.96 -7.82 28.03
CA ALA A 118 4.66 -8.10 28.64
C ALA A 118 4.38 -7.23 29.86
N GLU A 119 5.38 -7.02 30.73
CA GLU A 119 5.31 -6.13 31.88
C GLU A 119 5.14 -4.67 31.45
N ALA A 120 5.90 -4.21 30.46
CA ALA A 120 5.74 -2.87 29.89
C ALA A 120 4.35 -2.68 29.27
N ALA A 121 3.80 -3.70 28.60
CA ALA A 121 2.43 -3.67 28.08
C ALA A 121 1.37 -3.65 29.20
N GLN A 122 1.60 -4.38 30.29
CA GLN A 122 0.72 -4.36 31.47
C GLN A 122 0.77 -3.02 32.21
N GLN A 123 1.94 -2.41 32.40
CA GLN A 123 2.09 -1.07 32.98
C GLN A 123 1.41 0.02 32.14
N ARG A 124 1.26 -0.23 30.82
CA ARG A 124 0.53 0.65 29.90
C ARG A 124 -0.98 0.40 29.87
N ARG A 125 -1.52 -0.62 30.58
CA ARG A 125 -2.97 -0.86 30.72
C ARG A 125 -3.62 0.26 31.53
N GLY A 126 -3.92 1.37 30.88
CA GLY A 126 -4.48 2.59 31.47
C GLY A 126 -4.05 3.86 30.75
N ARG A 127 -2.99 3.78 29.94
CA ARG A 127 -2.56 4.85 29.01
C ARG A 127 -3.21 4.61 27.65
N ALA A 128 -3.57 5.68 26.94
CA ALA A 128 -4.03 5.57 25.56
C ALA A 128 -2.99 4.77 24.74
N PRO A 129 -3.41 3.83 23.88
CA PRO A 129 -2.47 3.04 23.08
C PRO A 129 -1.59 3.99 22.25
N GLU A 130 -0.27 3.90 22.43
CA GLU A 130 0.67 4.58 21.53
C GLU A 130 0.39 4.13 20.10
N LYS A 131 0.20 5.09 19.19
CA LYS A 131 -0.02 4.76 17.78
C LYS A 131 1.21 3.96 17.32
N PRO A 132 1.04 2.75 16.78
CA PRO A 132 2.16 1.98 16.28
C PRO A 132 2.97 2.84 15.29
N PRO A 133 4.31 2.65 15.23
CA PRO A 133 5.14 3.37 14.29
C PRO A 133 4.55 3.20 12.89
N ALA A 134 4.61 4.27 12.09
CA ALA A 134 4.08 4.24 10.74
C ALA A 134 4.80 3.12 9.96
N HIS A 135 4.03 2.28 9.28
CA HIS A 135 4.53 1.09 8.61
C HIS A 135 3.81 0.93 7.27
N ASP A 136 4.55 0.58 6.23
CA ASP A 136 4.04 0.40 4.87
C ASP A 136 3.93 -1.09 4.53
N PRO A 137 2.77 -1.72 4.81
CA PRO A 137 2.59 -3.14 4.54
C PRO A 137 2.58 -3.45 3.03
N VAL A 138 2.26 -2.48 2.17
CA VAL A 138 2.22 -2.66 0.71
C VAL A 138 3.65 -2.79 0.20
N LEU A 139 4.53 -1.88 0.62
CA LEU A 139 5.94 -1.91 0.22
C LEU A 139 6.69 -3.08 0.87
N GLN A 140 6.42 -3.41 2.13
CA GLN A 140 6.96 -4.62 2.75
C GLN A 140 6.62 -5.85 1.92
N ARG A 141 5.33 -6.01 1.57
CA ARG A 141 4.89 -7.18 0.82
C ARG A 141 5.52 -7.24 -0.57
N ALA A 142 5.74 -6.10 -1.22
CA ALA A 142 6.46 -6.04 -2.48
C ALA A 142 7.91 -6.54 -2.33
N LEU A 143 8.61 -6.11 -1.27
CA LEU A 143 9.97 -6.54 -0.97
C LEU A 143 10.03 -8.04 -0.65
N ASP A 144 9.07 -8.57 0.13
CA ASP A 144 8.97 -9.99 0.43
C ASP A 144 8.84 -10.83 -0.85
N VAL A 145 7.99 -10.38 -1.79
CA VAL A 145 7.80 -11.07 -3.08
C VAL A 145 9.08 -11.07 -3.90
N VAL A 146 9.73 -9.92 -4.05
CA VAL A 146 10.98 -9.83 -4.82
C VAL A 146 12.09 -10.69 -4.19
N THR A 147 12.24 -10.61 -2.87
CA THR A 147 13.26 -11.35 -2.12
C THR A 147 13.02 -12.86 -2.21
N SER A 148 11.77 -13.31 -2.06
CA SER A 148 11.42 -14.73 -2.17
C SER A 148 11.63 -15.29 -3.57
N LEU A 149 11.30 -14.52 -4.63
CA LEU A 149 11.58 -14.89 -6.01
C LEU A 149 13.09 -15.02 -6.27
N GLU A 150 13.90 -14.08 -5.76
CA GLU A 150 15.35 -14.13 -5.90
C GLU A 150 15.96 -15.37 -5.22
N ILE A 151 15.51 -15.71 -4.01
CA ILE A 151 15.97 -16.90 -3.29
C ILE A 151 15.58 -18.17 -4.06
N TYR A 152 14.35 -18.21 -4.60
CA TYR A 152 13.87 -19.37 -5.36
C TYR A 152 14.65 -19.57 -6.66
N GLN A 153 14.97 -18.49 -7.38
CA GLN A 153 15.73 -18.56 -8.64
C GLN A 153 17.21 -18.93 -8.47
N LYS A 154 17.79 -18.67 -7.29
CA LYS A 154 19.17 -19.06 -6.97
C LYS A 154 19.34 -20.53 -6.60
N ARG A 155 18.25 -21.25 -6.35
CA ARG A 155 18.24 -22.71 -6.12
C ARG A 155 18.07 -23.45 -7.43
#